data_AF-A0A7S0HUI6-F1
#
_entry.id   AF-A0A7S0HUI6-F1
#
_cell.length_a   1.000
_cell.length_b   1.000
_cell.length_c   1.000
_cell.angle_alpha   90.00
_cell.angle_beta   90.00
_cell.angle_gamma   90.00
#
_symmetry.space_group_name_H-M   'P 1'
#
loop_
_entity.id
_entity.type
_entity.pdbx_description
1 polymer ?
#
loop_
_entity_poly.entity_id
_entity_poly.type
_entity_poly.pdbx_seq_one_letter_code
_entity_poly.pdbx_strand_id
1 'polypeptide(L)'
;MDQFVGGTADEHKRTQQSRVQTDSGNHVPTYHWKGAYHALPEGFQWKRIGAHQAFELWMHGSAEHGYPPFKEVTRSDFSSGGAKKRLSDLKYLMKRIQEHAESKGIWVEDPSYEQVKRIYMQCEEYLLGEYKLPGVKRGSDERFSQISWQTVVKNMRKRAKTRNGENSASEHDSS
;
A
#
# COMPACT_ATOMS: atom_id res chain seq x y z
N MET A 1 36.60 0.64 58.18
CA MET A 1 35.49 0.54 59.15
C MET A 1 34.35 1.35 58.54
N ASP A 2 33.77 0.89 57.42
CA ASP A 2 32.69 -0.13 57.32
C ASP A 2 31.40 0.40 57.98
N GLN A 3 30.18 0.37 57.43
CA GLN A 3 29.54 -0.24 56.25
C GLN A 3 28.07 0.29 56.16
N PHE A 4 27.52 0.47 54.93
CA PHE A 4 26.20 0.04 54.37
C PHE A 4 24.86 0.13 55.21
N VAL A 5 23.62 0.37 54.73
CA VAL A 5 22.82 -0.04 53.54
C VAL A 5 21.53 0.84 53.38
N GLY A 6 21.04 1.01 52.14
CA GLY A 6 19.59 1.08 51.79
C GLY A 6 19.23 2.31 50.93
N GLY A 7 19.07 2.26 49.60
CA GLY A 7 18.24 1.38 48.78
C GLY A 7 16.94 2.14 48.45
N THR A 8 16.79 2.76 47.27
CA THR A 8 15.95 2.25 46.18
C THR A 8 16.42 2.77 44.81
N ALA A 9 16.43 1.87 43.81
CA ALA A 9 16.74 2.14 42.42
C ALA A 9 15.50 2.65 41.67
N ASP A 10 15.60 3.80 41.02
CA ASP A 10 14.60 4.30 40.07
C ASP A 10 14.99 3.86 38.65
N GLU A 11 14.18 2.97 38.09
CA GLU A 11 14.36 2.33 36.80
C GLU A 11 13.99 3.29 35.66
N HIS A 12 14.98 4.07 35.21
CA HIS A 12 14.85 4.84 33.99
C HIS A 12 14.76 3.91 32.77
N LYS A 13 13.54 3.73 32.23
CA LYS A 13 13.28 3.22 30.87
C LYS A 13 13.99 4.10 29.84
N ARG A 14 15.25 3.78 29.55
CA ARG A 14 16.00 4.30 28.41
C ARG A 14 15.45 3.64 27.14
N THR A 15 14.52 4.32 26.47
CA THR A 15 14.17 4.06 25.08
C THR A 15 15.44 4.14 24.25
N GLN A 16 16.00 2.97 23.89
CA GLN A 16 17.12 2.89 22.96
C GLN A 16 16.61 3.31 21.58
N GLN A 17 16.81 4.58 21.27
CA GLN A 17 16.63 5.10 19.92
C GLN A 17 17.76 4.50 19.07
N SER A 18 17.40 3.51 18.26
CA SER A 18 18.29 2.76 17.38
C SER A 18 19.12 3.72 16.53
N ARG A 19 20.44 3.64 16.68
CA ARG A 19 21.43 4.41 15.92
C ARG A 19 21.26 4.11 14.43
N VAL A 20 20.72 5.07 13.68
CA VAL A 20 20.71 5.02 12.22
C VAL A 20 22.16 5.19 11.76
N GLN A 21 22.78 4.12 11.28
CA GLN A 21 24.07 4.21 10.59
C GLN A 21 23.77 4.53 9.12
N THR A 22 24.11 5.75 8.70
CA THR A 22 23.96 6.17 7.30
C THR A 22 25.31 5.99 6.60
N ASP A 23 25.46 4.87 5.89
CA ASP A 23 26.51 4.72 4.88
C ASP A 23 25.98 5.26 3.53
N SER A 24 26.84 6.00 2.85
CA SER A 24 26.50 6.79 1.65
C SER A 24 26.48 5.91 0.39
N GLY A 25 25.47 5.07 0.28
CA GLY A 25 25.24 4.24 -0.91
C GLY A 25 23.85 3.62 -0.92
N ASN A 26 22.83 4.37 -1.34
CA ASN A 26 21.47 3.92 -1.71
C ASN A 26 20.85 2.74 -0.91
N HIS A 27 21.22 2.59 0.36
CA HIS A 27 20.86 1.42 1.14
C HIS A 27 19.47 1.64 1.71
N VAL A 28 18.50 0.85 1.25
CA VAL A 28 17.18 0.83 1.88
C VAL A 28 17.38 0.38 3.32
N PRO A 29 17.00 1.18 4.33
CA PRO A 29 17.20 0.81 5.72
C PRO A 29 16.47 -0.50 6.01
N THR A 30 17.19 -1.44 6.62
CA THR A 30 16.62 -2.70 7.10
C THR A 30 16.24 -2.53 8.57
N TYR A 31 15.01 -2.88 8.91
CA TYR A 31 14.49 -2.80 10.27
C TYR A 31 14.58 -4.16 10.95
N HIS A 32 14.93 -4.19 12.23
CA HIS A 32 14.98 -5.44 13.02
C HIS A 32 13.96 -5.38 14.15
N TRP A 33 13.00 -6.29 14.11
CA TRP A 33 11.98 -6.44 15.16
C TRP A 33 11.52 -7.90 15.21
N LYS A 34 11.12 -8.37 16.39
CA LYS A 34 10.73 -9.77 16.66
C LYS A 34 11.76 -10.82 16.20
N GLY A 35 13.05 -10.47 16.23
CA GLY A 35 14.14 -11.38 15.89
C GLY A 35 14.32 -11.64 14.39
N ALA A 36 13.70 -10.85 13.52
CA ALA A 36 13.84 -10.96 12.07
C ALA A 36 14.08 -9.58 11.43
N TYR A 37 14.67 -9.62 10.24
CA TYR A 37 14.88 -8.44 9.39
C TYR A 37 13.65 -8.18 8.53
N HIS A 38 13.30 -6.91 8.41
CA HIS A 38 12.08 -6.42 7.76
C HIS A 38 12.35 -5.18 6.93
N ALA A 39 11.61 -5.06 5.84
CA ALA A 39 11.66 -3.90 4.93
C ALA A 39 11.00 -2.63 5.50
N LEU A 40 10.19 -2.78 6.55
CA LEU A 40 9.41 -1.69 7.14
C LEU A 40 9.55 -1.67 8.67
N PRO A 41 9.38 -0.51 9.32
CA PRO A 41 9.40 -0.41 10.78
C PRO A 41 8.23 -1.17 11.42
N GLU A 42 8.41 -1.69 12.64
CA GLU A 42 7.39 -2.49 13.34
C GLU A 42 6.04 -1.75 13.43
N GLY A 43 6.05 -0.43 13.63
CA GLY A 43 4.86 0.40 13.74
C GLY A 43 4.28 0.92 12.43
N PHE A 44 4.65 0.38 11.25
CA PHE A 44 4.23 0.95 9.97
C PHE A 44 2.71 1.15 9.84
N GLN A 45 2.32 2.33 9.38
CA GLN A 45 0.94 2.69 9.09
C GLN A 45 0.76 3.21 7.67
N TRP A 46 -0.28 2.72 7.02
CA TRP A 46 -0.66 3.18 5.68
C TRP A 46 -1.20 4.60 5.72
N LYS A 47 -0.54 5.52 5.01
CA LYS A 47 -1.07 6.87 4.79
C LYS A 47 -2.34 6.83 3.91
N ARG A 48 -3.23 7.80 4.11
CA ARG A 48 -4.41 8.01 3.25
C ARG A 48 -4.02 8.87 2.07
N ILE A 49 -3.52 8.22 1.02
CA ILE A 49 -3.04 8.86 -0.21
C ILE A 49 -3.88 8.43 -1.41
N GLY A 50 -3.81 9.19 -2.51
CA GLY A 50 -4.49 8.87 -3.76
C GLY A 50 -3.95 7.60 -4.42
N ALA A 51 -4.69 7.05 -5.39
CA ALA A 51 -4.27 5.86 -6.13
C ALA A 51 -3.00 6.09 -6.98
N HIS A 52 -2.80 7.30 -7.52
CA HIS A 52 -1.57 7.68 -8.20
C HIS A 52 -0.33 7.57 -7.29
N GLN A 53 -0.36 8.23 -6.13
CA GLN A 53 0.74 8.18 -5.15
C GLN A 53 0.98 6.76 -4.63
N ALA A 54 -0.08 5.96 -4.49
CA ALA A 54 0.07 4.55 -4.13
C ALA A 54 0.78 3.74 -5.24
N PHE A 55 0.56 4.08 -6.51
CA PHE A 55 1.27 3.46 -7.64
C PHE A 55 2.74 3.92 -7.72
N GLU A 56 3.03 5.18 -7.40
CA GLU A 56 4.41 5.65 -7.23
C GLU A 56 5.14 4.89 -6.11
N LEU A 57 4.52 4.74 -4.93
CA LEU A 57 5.08 3.94 -3.84
C LEU A 57 5.25 2.47 -4.23
N TRP A 58 4.37 1.93 -5.07
CA TRP A 58 4.49 0.56 -5.57
C TRP A 58 5.73 0.37 -6.43
N MET A 59 6.01 1.32 -7.32
CA MET A 59 7.13 1.25 -8.27
C MET A 59 8.46 1.65 -7.65
N HIS A 60 8.50 2.72 -6.86
CA HIS A 60 9.75 3.34 -6.40
C HIS A 60 9.93 3.34 -4.88
N GLY A 61 8.88 3.04 -4.11
CA GLY A 61 8.94 3.20 -2.66
C GLY A 61 9.01 4.67 -2.26
N SER A 62 9.66 4.95 -1.13
CA SER A 62 9.84 6.31 -0.62
C SER A 62 11.24 6.48 -0.03
N ALA A 63 12.13 7.16 -0.77
CA ALA A 63 13.48 7.47 -0.29
C ALA A 63 13.47 8.31 0.99
N GLU A 64 12.55 9.29 1.09
CA GLU A 64 12.39 10.15 2.27
C GLU A 64 12.15 9.34 3.55
N HIS A 65 11.40 8.25 3.45
CA HIS A 65 11.07 7.38 4.59
C HIS A 65 11.91 6.10 4.64
N GLY A 66 12.80 5.89 3.66
CA GLY A 66 13.58 4.66 3.52
C GLY A 66 12.73 3.42 3.20
N TYR A 67 11.59 3.58 2.52
CA TYR A 67 10.75 2.44 2.14
C TYR A 67 11.13 1.93 0.75
N PRO A 68 11.31 0.61 0.56
CA PRO A 68 11.53 0.05 -0.76
C PRO A 68 10.26 0.14 -1.62
N PRO A 69 10.36 -0.13 -2.94
CA PRO A 69 9.21 -0.41 -3.78
C PRO A 69 8.25 -1.39 -3.10
N PHE A 70 6.98 -1.02 -2.96
CA PHE A 70 6.01 -1.84 -2.25
C PHE A 70 5.69 -3.17 -2.98
N LYS A 71 6.12 -3.32 -4.24
CA LYS A 71 6.11 -4.59 -4.97
C LYS A 71 7.00 -5.67 -4.33
N GLU A 72 8.08 -5.26 -3.67
CA GLU A 72 9.05 -6.14 -3.00
C GLU A 72 8.65 -6.48 -1.56
N VAL A 73 7.75 -5.69 -0.97
CA VAL A 73 7.31 -5.86 0.41
C VAL A 73 6.40 -7.08 0.56
N THR A 74 6.63 -7.85 1.62
CA THR A 74 5.91 -9.07 1.95
C THR A 74 4.97 -8.87 3.14
N ARG A 75 4.11 -9.87 3.41
CA ARG A 75 3.22 -9.82 4.58
C ARG A 75 3.97 -9.90 5.90
N SER A 76 5.18 -10.48 5.92
CA SER A 76 6.04 -10.56 7.10
C SER A 76 6.57 -9.19 7.52
N ASP A 77 6.70 -8.23 6.59
CA ASP A 77 7.19 -6.88 6.85
C ASP A 77 6.20 -5.98 7.59
N PHE A 78 5.03 -6.50 7.97
CA PHE A 78 4.04 -5.76 8.74
C PHE A 78 3.78 -6.45 10.08
N SER A 79 3.80 -5.70 11.16
CA SER A 79 3.46 -6.23 12.49
C SER A 79 1.94 -6.46 12.66
N SER A 80 1.12 -5.58 12.06
CA SER A 80 -0.34 -5.55 12.24
C SER A 80 -1.09 -6.32 11.15
N GLY A 81 -2.07 -7.14 11.56
CA GLY A 81 -2.97 -7.85 10.63
C GLY A 81 -3.75 -6.92 9.70
N GLY A 82 -4.12 -5.73 10.18
CA GLY A 82 -4.78 -4.71 9.35
C GLY A 82 -3.87 -4.20 8.23
N ALA A 83 -2.60 -3.93 8.54
CA ALA A 83 -1.62 -3.50 7.55
C ALA A 83 -1.30 -4.60 6.53
N LYS A 84 -1.23 -5.88 6.95
CA LYS A 84 -1.11 -7.04 6.05
C LYS A 84 -2.28 -7.15 5.07
N LYS A 85 -3.50 -6.95 5.56
CA LYS A 85 -4.70 -6.95 4.70
C LYS A 85 -4.66 -5.82 3.68
N ARG A 86 -4.19 -4.64 4.09
CA ARG A 86 -4.01 -3.50 3.18
C ARG A 86 -2.97 -3.74 2.09
N LEU A 87 -1.88 -4.46 2.37
CA LEU A 87 -0.97 -4.91 1.31
C LEU A 87 -1.72 -5.75 0.26
N SER A 88 -2.61 -6.64 0.69
CA SER A 88 -3.40 -7.48 -0.23
C SER A 88 -4.40 -6.66 -1.06
N ASP A 89 -4.97 -5.60 -0.49
CA ASP A 89 -5.78 -4.61 -1.21
C ASP A 89 -4.96 -3.83 -2.23
N LEU A 90 -3.75 -3.41 -1.86
CA LEU A 90 -2.82 -2.70 -2.75
C LEU A 90 -2.43 -3.59 -3.93
N LYS A 91 -2.00 -4.83 -3.67
CA LYS A 91 -1.66 -5.82 -4.72
C LYS A 91 -2.81 -6.03 -5.71
N TYR A 92 -4.04 -6.07 -5.21
CA TYR A 92 -5.22 -6.15 -6.08
C TYR A 92 -5.35 -4.92 -6.99
N LEU A 93 -5.21 -3.71 -6.45
CA LEU A 93 -5.26 -2.48 -7.27
C LEU A 93 -4.18 -2.47 -8.34
N MET A 94 -2.94 -2.77 -7.96
CA MET A 94 -1.80 -2.72 -8.85
C MET A 94 -1.90 -3.76 -9.97
N LYS A 95 -2.40 -4.96 -9.66
CA LYS A 95 -2.72 -5.96 -10.68
C LYS A 95 -3.73 -5.44 -11.72
N ARG A 96 -4.78 -4.72 -11.29
CA ARG A 96 -5.76 -4.15 -12.24
C ARG A 96 -5.17 -3.04 -13.11
N ILE A 97 -4.27 -2.23 -12.55
CA ILE A 97 -3.53 -1.21 -13.31
C ILE A 97 -2.61 -1.87 -14.33
N GLN A 98 -1.85 -2.88 -13.90
CA GLN A 98 -0.92 -3.62 -14.75
C GLN A 98 -1.64 -4.32 -15.91
N GLU A 99 -2.68 -5.11 -15.63
CA GLU A 99 -3.48 -5.79 -16.67
C GLU A 99 -4.01 -4.79 -17.72
N HIS A 100 -4.49 -3.63 -17.27
CA HIS A 100 -5.01 -2.62 -18.18
C HIS A 100 -3.89 -1.94 -18.99
N ALA A 101 -2.77 -1.62 -18.34
CA ALA A 101 -1.60 -1.04 -19.00
C ALA A 101 -0.98 -2.00 -20.04
N GLU A 102 -0.90 -3.29 -19.71
CA GLU A 102 -0.46 -4.35 -20.62
C GLU A 102 -1.41 -4.47 -21.82
N SER A 103 -2.73 -4.46 -21.60
CA SER A 103 -3.69 -4.51 -22.71
C SER A 103 -3.62 -3.30 -23.66
N LYS A 104 -3.15 -2.15 -23.15
CA LYS A 104 -2.87 -0.95 -23.95
C LYS A 104 -1.45 -0.91 -24.55
N GLY A 105 -0.59 -1.87 -24.22
CA GLY A 105 0.81 -1.90 -24.66
C GLY A 105 1.67 -0.77 -24.09
N ILE A 106 1.29 -0.20 -22.94
CA ILE A 106 1.99 0.94 -22.31
C ILE A 106 2.73 0.56 -21.01
N TRP A 107 2.67 -0.71 -20.61
CA TRP A 107 3.37 -1.18 -19.41
C TRP A 107 4.89 -1.14 -19.57
N VAL A 108 5.57 -0.72 -18.50
CA VAL A 108 7.03 -0.71 -18.38
C VAL A 108 7.37 -1.31 -17.01
N GLU A 109 8.34 -2.21 -16.96
CA GLU A 109 8.67 -3.00 -15.76
C GLU A 109 9.36 -2.18 -14.66
N ASP A 110 10.28 -1.29 -15.06
CA ASP A 110 10.96 -0.34 -14.19
C ASP A 110 10.79 1.09 -14.74
N PRO A 111 9.58 1.66 -14.63
CA PRO A 111 9.28 2.96 -15.21
C PRO A 111 9.96 4.07 -14.40
N SER A 112 10.43 5.12 -15.05
CA SER A 112 10.73 6.40 -14.39
C SER A 112 9.46 7.04 -13.78
N TYR A 113 9.61 7.99 -12.84
CA TYR A 113 8.48 8.73 -12.27
C TYR A 113 7.56 9.35 -13.33
N GLU A 114 8.12 9.87 -14.42
CA GLU A 114 7.31 10.41 -15.51
C GLU A 114 6.51 9.32 -16.24
N GLN A 115 7.12 8.16 -16.46
CA GLN A 115 6.43 7.01 -17.05
C GLN A 115 5.34 6.46 -16.11
N VAL A 116 5.59 6.39 -14.79
CA VAL A 116 4.58 6.02 -13.78
C VAL A 116 3.36 6.92 -13.90
N LYS A 117 3.56 8.24 -13.95
CA LYS A 117 2.49 9.21 -14.12
C LYS A 117 1.72 9.01 -15.43
N ARG A 118 2.44 8.83 -16.54
CA ARG A 118 1.82 8.59 -17.86
C ARG A 118 0.99 7.31 -17.89
N ILE A 119 1.53 6.20 -17.37
CA ILE A 119 0.82 4.91 -17.26
C ILE A 119 -0.45 5.10 -16.43
N TYR A 120 -0.34 5.73 -15.27
CA TYR A 120 -1.50 5.93 -14.40
C TYR A 120 -2.58 6.81 -15.06
N MET A 121 -2.22 7.92 -15.68
CA MET A 121 -3.18 8.79 -16.38
C MET A 121 -3.96 8.02 -17.46
N GLN A 122 -3.30 7.10 -18.16
CA GLN A 122 -3.94 6.24 -19.17
C GLN A 122 -4.83 5.14 -18.57
N CYS A 123 -4.58 4.76 -17.32
CA CYS A 123 -5.38 3.79 -16.58
C CYS A 123 -6.48 4.44 -15.72
N GLU A 124 -6.45 5.75 -15.50
CA GLU A 124 -7.35 6.45 -14.58
C GLU A 124 -8.81 6.34 -15.02
N GLU A 125 -9.11 6.54 -16.31
CA GLU A 125 -10.47 6.42 -16.84
C GLU A 125 -11.05 5.00 -16.62
N TYR A 126 -10.21 3.98 -16.79
CA TYR A 126 -10.59 2.60 -16.51
C TYR A 126 -10.84 2.36 -15.01
N LEU A 127 -9.94 2.85 -14.15
CA LEU A 127 -10.11 2.73 -12.70
C LEU A 127 -11.37 3.45 -12.21
N LEU A 128 -11.66 4.63 -12.76
CA LEU A 128 -12.88 5.40 -12.52
C LEU A 128 -14.12 4.60 -12.96
N GLY A 129 -14.05 3.99 -14.15
CA GLY A 129 -15.07 3.10 -14.68
C GLY A 129 -15.35 1.93 -13.74
N GLU A 130 -14.32 1.26 -13.25
CA GLU A 130 -14.41 0.11 -12.33
C GLU A 130 -14.87 0.51 -10.92
N TYR A 131 -14.44 1.69 -10.44
CA TYR A 131 -14.75 2.26 -9.13
C TYR A 131 -16.21 2.69 -8.98
N LYS A 132 -16.81 3.27 -10.03
CA LYS A 132 -18.18 3.81 -9.96
C LYS A 132 -19.18 2.69 -9.64
N LEU A 133 -19.90 2.87 -8.53
CA LEU A 133 -21.05 2.04 -8.19
C LEU A 133 -22.25 2.45 -9.07
N PRO A 134 -23.15 1.51 -9.43
CA PRO A 134 -24.38 1.83 -10.15
C PRO A 134 -25.17 2.92 -9.40
N GLY A 135 -25.62 3.96 -10.11
CA GLY A 135 -26.47 5.03 -9.54
C GLY A 135 -25.73 6.28 -9.03
N VAL A 136 -24.39 6.33 -9.04
CA VAL A 136 -23.63 7.55 -8.69
C VAL A 136 -23.48 8.48 -9.91
N LYS A 137 -24.08 9.68 -9.87
CA LYS A 137 -24.08 10.65 -10.99
C LYS A 137 -22.68 11.16 -11.34
N ARG A 138 -22.50 11.49 -12.64
CA ARG A 138 -21.25 11.85 -13.37
C ARG A 138 -20.40 13.02 -12.83
N GLY A 139 -20.70 13.66 -11.70
CA GLY A 139 -19.93 14.78 -11.15
C GLY A 139 -18.68 14.37 -10.34
N SER A 140 -18.05 13.24 -10.66
CA SER A 140 -17.19 12.47 -9.73
C SER A 140 -15.69 12.46 -10.04
N ASP A 141 -15.28 12.97 -11.19
CA ASP A 141 -13.92 12.71 -11.71
C ASP A 141 -12.90 13.57 -10.96
N GLU A 142 -13.25 14.81 -10.64
CA GLU A 142 -12.48 15.69 -9.73
C GLU A 142 -12.37 15.11 -8.32
N ARG A 143 -13.41 14.39 -7.86
CA ARG A 143 -13.39 13.68 -6.57
C ARG A 143 -12.52 12.42 -6.61
N PHE A 144 -12.38 11.75 -7.77
CA PHE A 144 -11.64 10.49 -7.86
C PHE A 144 -10.17 10.65 -7.50
N SER A 145 -9.53 11.73 -7.99
CA SER A 145 -8.15 12.09 -7.64
C SER A 145 -7.97 12.32 -6.13
N GLN A 146 -9.01 12.77 -5.42
CA GLN A 146 -9.03 13.05 -3.99
C GLN A 146 -9.39 11.82 -3.14
N ILE A 147 -9.84 10.72 -3.78
CA ILE A 147 -10.24 9.51 -3.08
C ILE A 147 -9.01 8.67 -2.78
N SER A 148 -8.87 8.28 -1.52
CA SER A 148 -7.77 7.40 -1.10
C SER A 148 -7.85 6.04 -1.78
N TRP A 149 -6.71 5.47 -2.17
CA TRP A 149 -6.64 4.16 -2.84
C TRP A 149 -7.36 3.04 -2.07
N GLN A 150 -7.38 3.10 -0.72
CA GLN A 150 -8.11 2.13 0.10
C GLN A 150 -9.62 2.14 -0.20
N THR A 151 -10.18 3.32 -0.47
CA THR A 151 -11.60 3.50 -0.83
C THR A 151 -11.86 3.04 -2.26
N VAL A 152 -10.92 3.30 -3.17
CA VAL A 152 -10.99 2.81 -4.56
C VAL A 152 -11.15 1.29 -4.56
N VAL A 153 -10.22 0.58 -3.90
CA VAL A 153 -10.24 -0.89 -3.82
C VAL A 153 -11.49 -1.42 -3.11
N LYS A 154 -11.92 -0.77 -2.02
CA LYS A 154 -13.13 -1.16 -1.30
C LYS A 154 -14.35 -1.16 -2.23
N ASN A 155 -14.49 -0.15 -3.09
CA ASN A 155 -15.62 -0.05 -4.00
C ASN A 155 -15.48 -1.01 -5.20
N MET A 156 -14.27 -1.16 -5.77
CA MET A 156 -14.01 -2.16 -6.81
C MET A 156 -14.38 -3.58 -6.35
N ARG A 157 -13.94 -3.97 -5.13
CA ARG A 157 -14.27 -5.29 -4.56
C ARG A 157 -15.77 -5.45 -4.29
N LYS A 158 -16.46 -4.39 -3.84
CA LYS A 158 -17.93 -4.43 -3.68
C LYS A 158 -18.62 -4.69 -5.01
N ARG A 159 -18.23 -3.97 -6.06
CA ARG A 159 -18.81 -4.12 -7.39
C ARG A 159 -18.52 -5.49 -8.01
N ALA A 160 -17.32 -6.02 -7.83
CA ALA A 160 -16.98 -7.37 -8.29
C ALA A 160 -17.88 -8.45 -7.65
N LYS A 161 -18.23 -8.28 -6.36
CA LYS A 161 -19.19 -9.17 -5.69
C LYS A 161 -20.61 -9.04 -6.25
N THR A 162 -21.07 -7.81 -6.50
CA THR A 162 -22.40 -7.58 -7.10
C THR A 162 -22.50 -8.24 -8.47
N ARG A 163 -21.51 -8.01 -9.35
CA ARG A 163 -21.45 -8.64 -10.68
C ARG A 163 -21.48 -10.17 -10.62
N ASN A 164 -20.75 -10.76 -9.68
CA ASN A 164 -20.71 -12.22 -9.54
C ASN A 164 -22.04 -12.78 -9.01
N GLY A 165 -22.76 -12.03 -8.15
CA GLY A 165 -24.08 -12.40 -7.67
C GLY A 165 -25.18 -12.26 -8.73
N GLU A 166 -25.11 -11.23 -9.57
CA GLU A 166 -26.04 -11.02 -10.70
C GLU A 166 -25.89 -12.13 -11.75
N ASN A 167 -24.66 -12.49 -12.14
CA ASN A 167 -24.42 -13.58 -13.09
C ASN A 167 -24.94 -14.94 -12.58
N SER A 168 -24.77 -15.24 -11.29
CA SER A 168 -25.29 -16.48 -10.69
C SER A 168 -26.82 -16.50 -10.57
N ALA A 169 -27.48 -15.34 -10.50
CA ALA A 169 -28.94 -15.26 -10.48
C ALA A 169 -29.54 -15.45 -11.89
N SER A 170 -28.88 -14.94 -12.94
CA SER A 170 -29.33 -15.10 -14.32
C SER A 170 -29.22 -16.53 -14.88
N GLU A 171 -28.36 -17.38 -14.31
CA GLU A 171 -28.23 -18.79 -14.72
C GLU A 171 -29.32 -19.70 -14.11
N HIS A 172 -30.11 -19.21 -13.15
CA HIS A 172 -31.18 -20.00 -12.50
C HIS A 172 -32.59 -19.71 -13.02
N ASP A 173 -32.79 -18.67 -13.84
CA ASP A 173 -34.09 -18.27 -14.41
C ASP A 173 -34.22 -18.71 -15.89
N SER A 174 -33.45 -19.72 -16.29
CA SER A 174 -33.48 -20.31 -17.63
C SER A 174 -33.34 -21.82 -17.51
N SER A 175 -34.32 -22.46 -16.90
CA SER A 175 -34.53 -23.93 -16.93
C SER A 175 -36.01 -24.25 -16.81
#